data_AF-A0AAU3QCB5-F1
#
_entry.id   AF-A0AAU3QCB5-F1
#
_cell.length_a   1.000
_cell.length_b   1.000
_cell.length_c   1.000
_cell.angle_alpha   90.00
_cell.angle_beta   90.00
_cell.angle_gamma   90.00
#
_symmetry.space_group_name_H-M   'P 1'
#
loop_
_entity.id
_entity.type
_entity.pdbx_description
1 polymer ?
#
loop_
_entity_poly.entity_id
_entity_poly.type
_entity_poly.pdbx_seq_one_letter_code
_entity_poly.pdbx_strand_id
1 'polypeptide(L)'
;MTKDDDIQQTPEGSAELWIGAVPSLGPGGRDVFLGLGPHAEEPGARLARLLLDRGHEGEEGVLYLLPEDLAARYERTGDRLAVTLLARRDVLAHSLRARPEEERVLPGALPSDPLDADRVVLLRRELTTGFVPVEQGGEFQPVLLVDHTAGPDAGPEELIALFEEGEAGIAVLNAELLPDRA
;
A
#
# COMPACT_ATOMS: atom_id res chain seq x y z
N MET A 1 -33.37 16.35 -0.83
CA MET A 1 -32.01 16.87 -1.13
C MET A 1 -31.17 16.43 0.05
N THR A 2 -30.70 15.20 -0.01
CA THR A 2 -30.02 14.51 1.09
C THR A 2 -28.59 15.02 1.12
N LYS A 3 -28.17 15.57 2.25
CA LYS A 3 -26.78 15.91 2.51
C LYS A 3 -26.01 14.60 2.55
N ASP A 4 -25.01 14.46 1.69
CA ASP A 4 -24.01 13.42 1.81
C ASP A 4 -23.31 13.62 3.17
N ASP A 5 -23.38 12.59 4.00
CA ASP A 5 -22.69 12.54 5.28
C ASP A 5 -21.18 12.53 5.01
N ASP A 6 -20.50 13.61 5.41
CA ASP A 6 -19.07 13.64 5.62
C ASP A 6 -18.69 12.52 6.59
N ILE A 7 -18.19 11.40 6.06
CA ILE A 7 -17.54 10.37 6.85
C ILE A 7 -16.21 10.97 7.32
N GLN A 8 -16.23 11.59 8.50
CA GLN A 8 -15.00 11.95 9.20
C GLN A 8 -14.30 10.65 9.62
N GLN A 9 -13.34 10.24 8.80
CA GLN A 9 -12.42 9.15 9.12
C GLN A 9 -11.39 9.70 10.11
N THR A 10 -11.55 9.38 11.39
CA THR A 10 -10.48 9.58 12.38
C THR A 10 -9.71 8.27 12.49
N PRO A 11 -8.45 8.19 11.99
CA PRO A 11 -7.64 7.01 12.18
C PRO A 11 -7.09 6.99 13.61
N GLU A 12 -7.38 5.91 14.33
CA GLU A 12 -6.64 5.59 15.56
C GLU A 12 -5.36 4.84 15.18
N GLY A 13 -4.22 5.53 15.23
CA GLY A 13 -2.90 4.93 15.01
C GLY A 13 -1.83 6.00 14.80
N SER A 14 -0.85 6.05 15.69
CA SER A 14 0.29 7.00 15.65
C SER A 14 1.12 6.82 14.37
N ALA A 15 1.11 7.86 13.53
CA ALA A 15 2.01 8.21 12.42
C ALA A 15 2.20 7.19 11.26
N GLU A 16 1.90 7.66 10.04
CA GLU A 16 2.41 7.17 8.74
C GLU A 16 1.84 5.89 8.11
N LEU A 17 0.51 5.72 8.02
CA LEU A 17 -0.08 4.91 6.92
C LEU A 17 -1.60 5.11 6.85
N TRP A 18 -2.09 5.80 5.83
CA TRP A 18 -3.51 6.06 5.61
C TRP A 18 -4.06 5.12 4.54
N ILE A 19 -5.27 4.59 4.77
CA ILE A 19 -6.04 3.93 3.71
C ILE A 19 -7.22 4.84 3.35
N GLY A 20 -7.06 5.61 2.27
CA GLY A 20 -8.09 6.50 1.74
C GLY A 20 -8.76 5.91 0.49
N ALA A 21 -10.06 6.17 0.34
CA ALA A 21 -10.81 5.95 -0.89
C ALA A 21 -10.98 7.32 -1.59
N VAL A 22 -10.06 7.68 -2.49
CA VAL A 22 -10.04 8.99 -3.15
C VAL A 22 -10.81 8.89 -4.47
N PRO A 23 -11.51 9.94 -4.95
CA PRO A 23 -12.02 9.95 -6.32
C PRO A 23 -10.88 9.55 -7.25
N SER A 24 -11.11 8.55 -8.10
CA SER A 24 -10.02 7.94 -8.85
C SER A 24 -9.28 8.97 -9.69
N LEU A 25 -8.03 8.67 -10.05
CA LEU A 25 -7.33 9.43 -11.11
C LEU A 25 -8.10 9.36 -12.46
N GLY A 26 -9.11 8.48 -12.57
CA GLY A 26 -10.13 8.47 -13.62
C GLY A 26 -11.52 8.98 -13.19
N PRO A 27 -12.48 9.11 -14.13
CA PRO A 27 -13.82 9.56 -13.80
C PRO A 27 -14.63 8.50 -13.03
N GLY A 28 -14.84 8.72 -11.73
CA GLY A 28 -15.91 8.07 -10.93
C GLY A 28 -15.54 6.84 -10.10
N GLY A 29 -14.27 6.43 -10.05
CA GLY A 29 -13.79 5.34 -9.19
C GLY A 29 -13.47 5.81 -7.75
N ARG A 30 -13.30 4.85 -6.84
CA ARG A 30 -12.74 5.05 -5.49
C ARG A 30 -11.46 4.24 -5.39
N ASP A 31 -10.29 4.86 -5.36
CA ASP A 31 -9.01 4.12 -5.31
C ASP A 31 -8.52 3.95 -3.88
N VAL A 32 -7.87 2.82 -3.59
CA VAL A 32 -7.28 2.55 -2.28
C VAL A 32 -5.84 3.01 -2.25
N PHE A 33 -5.52 3.95 -1.36
CA PHE A 33 -4.16 4.42 -1.17
C PHE A 33 -3.53 3.81 0.07
N LEU A 34 -2.21 3.70 0.06
CA LEU A 34 -1.40 3.34 1.22
C LEU A 34 -0.16 4.24 1.22
N GLY A 35 -0.08 5.22 2.12
CA GLY A 35 1.00 6.22 2.13
C GLY A 35 2.24 5.84 2.94
N LEU A 36 3.36 5.54 2.30
CA LEU A 36 4.65 5.33 2.96
C LEU A 36 5.27 6.68 3.34
N GLY A 37 5.17 7.05 4.62
CA GLY A 37 5.80 8.26 5.13
C GLY A 37 7.34 8.18 5.14
N PRO A 38 8.06 9.31 5.08
CA PRO A 38 9.51 9.36 4.99
C PRO A 38 10.22 8.97 6.30
N HIS A 39 9.50 8.99 7.43
CA HIS A 39 10.03 8.71 8.76
C HIS A 39 9.62 7.34 9.30
N ALA A 40 9.06 6.48 8.44
CA ALA A 40 8.51 5.21 8.88
C ALA A 40 9.61 4.31 9.47
N GLU A 41 9.62 4.22 10.81
CA GLU A 41 10.58 3.41 11.54
C GLU A 41 10.25 1.91 11.47
N GLU A 42 9.05 1.56 11.00
CA GLU A 42 8.61 0.18 10.80
C GLU A 42 9.49 -0.53 9.78
N PRO A 43 10.14 -1.66 10.14
CA PRO A 43 10.99 -2.43 9.23
C PRO A 43 10.33 -2.75 7.89
N GLY A 44 9.04 -3.08 7.92
CA GLY A 44 8.26 -3.39 6.73
C GLY A 44 8.07 -2.22 5.78
N ALA A 45 7.90 -1.00 6.30
CA ALA A 45 7.75 0.21 5.48
C ALA A 45 9.05 0.55 4.76
N ARG A 46 10.19 0.48 5.46
CA ARG A 46 11.52 0.65 4.84
C ARG A 46 11.77 -0.36 3.72
N LEU A 47 11.41 -1.62 3.96
CA LEU A 47 11.54 -2.69 2.97
C LEU A 47 10.59 -2.51 1.78
N ALA A 48 9.36 -2.04 2.01
CA ALA A 48 8.44 -1.71 0.92
C ALA A 48 9.00 -0.59 0.04
N ARG A 49 9.56 0.48 0.65
CA ARG A 49 10.22 1.57 -0.09
C ARG A 49 11.44 1.07 -0.88
N LEU A 50 12.27 0.22 -0.30
CA LEU A 50 13.39 -0.44 -1.01
C LEU A 50 12.91 -1.17 -2.28
N LEU A 51 11.76 -1.83 -2.23
CA LEU A 51 11.23 -2.57 -3.37
C LEU A 51 10.66 -1.68 -4.48
N LEU A 52 10.37 -0.40 -4.20
CA LEU A 52 9.93 0.55 -5.22
C LEU A 52 10.99 0.76 -6.32
N ASP A 53 12.27 0.67 -5.98
CA ASP A 53 13.41 0.75 -6.93
C ASP A 53 13.37 -0.35 -8.02
N ARG A 54 12.51 -1.37 -7.86
CA ARG A 54 12.31 -2.46 -8.84
C ARG A 54 11.20 -2.15 -9.84
N GLY A 55 10.39 -1.13 -9.58
CA GLY A 55 9.28 -0.73 -10.43
C GLY A 55 9.78 -0.22 -11.78
N HIS A 56 9.00 -0.50 -12.82
CA HIS A 56 9.19 0.13 -14.11
C HIS A 56 8.40 1.43 -14.16
N GLU A 57 9.08 2.54 -14.39
CA GLU A 57 8.43 3.84 -14.59
C GLU A 57 7.60 3.79 -15.88
N GLY A 58 6.32 4.16 -15.76
CA GLY A 58 5.40 4.29 -16.89
C GLY A 58 5.14 5.76 -17.19
N GLU A 59 4.09 6.31 -16.58
CA GLU A 59 3.86 7.76 -16.55
C GLU A 59 4.79 8.41 -15.52
N GLU A 60 5.02 9.72 -15.65
CA GLU A 60 5.93 10.46 -14.77
C GLU A 60 5.53 10.26 -13.30
N GLY A 61 6.47 9.75 -12.49
CA GLY A 61 6.23 9.45 -11.08
C GLY A 61 5.40 8.19 -10.79
N VAL A 62 4.93 7.48 -11.82
CA VAL A 62 4.14 6.24 -11.66
C VAL A 62 5.00 5.01 -11.94
N LEU A 63 5.14 4.18 -10.91
CA LEU A 63 5.88 2.92 -10.94
C LEU A 63 4.92 1.73 -11.04
N TYR A 64 5.19 0.86 -12.00
CA TYR A 64 4.48 -0.41 -12.14
C TYR A 64 5.36 -1.53 -11.58
N LEU A 65 4.87 -2.21 -10.56
CA LEU A 65 5.55 -3.35 -9.93
C LEU A 65 4.90 -4.65 -10.35
N LEU A 66 5.73 -5.69 -10.51
CA LEU A 66 5.22 -7.03 -10.75
C LEU A 66 4.69 -7.64 -9.45
N PRO A 67 3.64 -8.49 -9.50
CA PRO A 67 3.10 -9.17 -8.32
C PRO A 67 4.12 -10.04 -7.57
N GLU A 68 5.19 -10.46 -8.25
CA GLU A 68 6.28 -11.20 -7.63
C GLU A 68 7.20 -10.31 -6.78
N ASP A 69 7.31 -9.02 -7.13
CA ASP A 69 8.15 -8.07 -6.40
C ASP A 69 7.44 -7.53 -5.17
N LEU A 70 6.24 -6.97 -5.38
CA LEU A 70 5.41 -6.39 -4.33
C LEU A 70 3.93 -6.49 -4.72
N ALA A 71 3.12 -7.03 -3.82
CA ALA A 71 1.68 -7.21 -4.04
C ALA A 71 0.88 -6.71 -2.83
N ALA A 72 -0.39 -6.41 -3.07
CA ALA A 72 -1.35 -6.10 -2.03
C ALA A 72 -2.38 -7.23 -1.89
N ARG A 73 -2.94 -7.35 -0.69
CA ARG A 73 -4.04 -8.25 -0.41
C ARG A 73 -5.10 -7.58 0.44
N TYR A 74 -6.32 -7.62 -0.03
CA TYR A 74 -7.49 -7.23 0.73
C TYR A 74 -8.00 -8.39 1.57
N GLU A 75 -8.39 -8.06 2.79
CA GLU A 75 -9.21 -8.90 3.65
C GLU A 75 -10.34 -8.03 4.17
N ARG A 76 -11.58 -8.50 4.04
CA ARG A 76 -12.75 -7.77 4.51
C ARG A 76 -13.49 -8.58 5.55
N THR A 77 -13.90 -7.94 6.64
CA THR A 77 -14.75 -8.54 7.68
C THR A 77 -15.79 -7.51 8.09
N GLY A 78 -17.03 -7.68 7.59
CA GLY A 78 -18.09 -6.69 7.80
C GLY A 78 -17.79 -5.34 7.15
N ASP A 79 -17.64 -4.30 7.96
CA ASP A 79 -17.25 -2.94 7.55
C ASP A 79 -15.74 -2.66 7.68
N ARG A 80 -14.95 -3.64 8.12
CA ARG A 80 -13.49 -3.50 8.23
C ARG A 80 -12.82 -3.99 6.97
N LEU A 81 -11.95 -3.15 6.40
CA LEU A 81 -11.06 -3.48 5.31
C LEU A 81 -9.63 -3.48 5.82
N ALA A 82 -8.95 -4.62 5.72
CA ALA A 82 -7.53 -4.73 5.91
C ALA A 82 -6.80 -4.83 4.56
N VAL A 83 -5.71 -4.09 4.42
CA VAL A 83 -4.77 -4.16 3.30
C VAL A 83 -3.44 -4.67 3.82
N THR A 84 -2.95 -5.76 3.24
CA THR A 84 -1.66 -6.36 3.57
C THR A 84 -0.71 -6.24 2.38
N LEU A 85 0.47 -5.64 2.61
CA LEU A 85 1.57 -5.64 1.65
C LEU A 85 2.44 -6.89 1.81
N LEU A 86 2.73 -7.52 0.68
CA LEU A 86 3.41 -8.80 0.59
C LEU A 86 4.56 -8.72 -0.40
N ALA A 87 5.70 -9.25 -0.02
CA ALA A 87 6.84 -9.44 -0.93
C ALA A 87 7.34 -10.87 -0.87
N ARG A 88 7.91 -11.38 -1.97
CA ARG A 88 8.57 -12.67 -1.95
C ARG A 88 9.89 -12.61 -1.19
N ARG A 89 10.18 -13.67 -0.43
CA ARG A 89 11.41 -13.81 0.37
C ARG A 89 12.67 -13.74 -0.47
N ASP A 90 12.66 -14.37 -1.65
CA ASP A 90 13.80 -14.42 -2.55
C ASP A 90 14.09 -13.07 -3.21
N VAL A 91 13.04 -12.35 -3.63
CA VAL A 91 13.16 -10.98 -4.14
C VAL A 91 13.71 -10.06 -3.07
N LEU A 92 13.16 -10.12 -1.86
CA LEU A 92 13.62 -9.29 -0.74
C LEU A 92 15.10 -9.58 -0.41
N ALA A 93 15.47 -10.86 -0.33
CA ALA A 93 16.85 -11.27 -0.10
C ALA A 93 17.79 -10.80 -1.23
N HIS A 94 17.34 -10.83 -2.49
CA HIS A 94 18.11 -10.33 -3.61
C HIS A 94 18.39 -8.82 -3.49
N SER A 95 17.35 -8.02 -3.23
CA SER A 95 17.46 -6.56 -3.07
C SER A 95 18.37 -6.18 -1.91
N LEU A 96 18.32 -6.95 -0.81
CA LEU A 96 19.13 -6.69 0.38
C LEU A 96 20.61 -7.02 0.24
N ARG A 97 21.01 -7.87 -0.73
CA ARG A 97 22.45 -8.14 -0.99
C ARG A 97 23.23 -6.87 -1.35
N ALA A 98 22.55 -5.88 -1.91
CA ALA A 98 23.15 -4.58 -2.22
C ALA A 98 23.21 -3.62 -1.00
N ARG A 99 22.59 -3.98 0.12
CA ARG A 99 22.43 -3.14 1.34
C ARG A 99 22.69 -3.98 2.62
N PRO A 100 23.95 -4.34 2.91
CA PRO A 100 24.30 -5.29 3.97
C PRO A 100 23.95 -4.81 5.39
N GLU A 101 23.86 -3.49 5.61
CA GLU A 101 23.33 -2.89 6.84
C GLU A 101 21.83 -3.21 7.07
N GLU A 102 21.03 -3.18 6.02
CA GLU A 102 19.60 -3.50 6.07
C GLU A 102 19.36 -5.01 6.18
N GLU A 103 20.19 -5.82 5.51
CA GLU A 103 20.12 -7.28 5.50
C GLU A 103 20.19 -7.89 6.91
N ARG A 104 20.98 -7.29 7.81
CA ARG A 104 21.19 -7.80 9.17
C ARG A 104 20.02 -7.52 10.13
N VAL A 105 19.20 -6.50 9.83
CA VAL A 105 18.23 -5.95 10.77
C VAL A 105 16.79 -6.31 10.40
N LEU A 106 16.47 -6.36 9.10
CA LEU A 106 15.08 -6.32 8.65
C LEU A 106 14.43 -7.70 8.41
N PRO A 107 15.07 -8.71 7.79
CA PRO A 107 14.38 -9.94 7.38
C PRO A 107 13.99 -10.88 8.52
N GLY A 108 14.77 -10.92 9.62
CA GLY A 108 14.55 -11.83 10.74
C GLY A 108 13.34 -11.46 11.61
N ALA A 109 12.77 -10.26 11.43
CA ALA A 109 11.67 -9.74 12.23
C ALA A 109 10.30 -9.85 11.53
N LEU A 110 10.27 -10.16 10.24
CA LEU A 110 9.02 -10.15 9.47
C LEU A 110 8.28 -11.50 9.56
N PRO A 111 6.94 -11.47 9.77
CA PRO A 111 6.15 -12.68 9.75
C PRO A 111 6.01 -13.23 8.32
N SER A 112 5.99 -14.56 8.19
CA SER A 112 5.56 -15.23 6.95
C SER A 112 4.11 -14.88 6.65
N ASP A 113 3.77 -14.85 5.37
CA ASP A 113 2.37 -14.88 4.98
C ASP A 113 1.76 -16.26 5.32
N PRO A 114 0.63 -16.32 6.06
CA PRO A 114 -0.04 -17.58 6.39
C PRO A 114 -0.58 -18.34 5.18
N LEU A 115 -0.73 -17.71 4.01
CA LEU A 115 -1.28 -18.33 2.81
C LEU A 115 -0.22 -18.75 1.80
N ASP A 116 0.97 -18.16 1.88
CA ASP A 116 2.09 -18.44 1.00
C ASP A 116 3.40 -18.32 1.78
N ALA A 117 4.03 -19.45 2.09
CA ALA A 117 5.26 -19.47 2.89
C ALA A 117 6.45 -18.78 2.20
N ASP A 118 6.41 -18.63 0.87
CA ASP A 118 7.43 -17.95 0.08
C ASP A 118 7.30 -16.41 0.16
N ARG A 119 6.19 -15.90 0.71
CA ARG A 119 5.95 -14.48 0.95
C ARG A 119 6.11 -14.10 2.42
N VAL A 120 6.48 -12.84 2.62
CA VAL A 120 6.51 -12.18 3.94
C VAL A 120 5.52 -11.02 3.94
N VAL A 121 4.93 -10.79 5.10
CA VAL A 121 4.09 -9.62 5.35
C VAL A 121 5.01 -8.44 5.69
N LEU A 122 4.99 -7.42 4.84
CA LEU A 122 5.73 -6.18 5.09
C LEU A 122 4.90 -5.27 6.00
N LEU A 123 3.66 -4.99 5.61
CA LEU A 123 2.77 -4.08 6.31
C LEU A 123 1.37 -4.63 6.30
N ARG A 124 0.62 -4.38 7.38
CA ARG A 124 -0.82 -4.57 7.43
C ARG A 124 -1.45 -3.34 8.04
N ARG A 125 -2.50 -2.83 7.40
CA ARG A 125 -3.33 -1.73 7.92
C ARG A 125 -4.78 -2.05 7.75
N GLU A 126 -5.59 -1.47 8.62
CA GLU A 126 -7.02 -1.70 8.66
C GLU A 126 -7.74 -0.37 8.85
N LEU A 127 -8.90 -0.23 8.20
CA LEU A 127 -9.84 0.84 8.49
C LEU A 127 -11.28 0.33 8.48
N THR A 128 -12.16 1.09 9.12
CA THR A 128 -13.61 0.95 8.95
C THR A 128 -14.06 1.73 7.72
N THR A 129 -14.64 1.04 6.73
CA THR A 129 -15.09 1.63 5.47
C THR A 129 -16.18 0.80 4.77
N GLY A 130 -17.10 1.52 4.12
CA GLY A 130 -18.07 0.95 3.18
C GLY A 130 -17.47 0.57 1.81
N PHE A 131 -16.18 0.84 1.57
CA PHE A 131 -15.52 0.48 0.32
C PHE A 131 -15.41 -1.04 0.14
N VAL A 132 -15.83 -1.54 -1.03
CA VAL A 132 -15.71 -2.95 -1.41
C VAL A 132 -14.84 -3.03 -2.66
N PRO A 133 -13.69 -3.73 -2.61
CA PRO A 133 -12.85 -3.93 -3.80
C PRO A 133 -13.64 -4.56 -4.94
N VAL A 134 -13.63 -3.91 -6.10
CA VAL A 134 -14.32 -4.39 -7.30
C VAL A 134 -13.37 -5.24 -8.12
N GLU A 135 -13.85 -6.40 -8.59
CA GLU A 135 -13.14 -7.22 -9.57
C GLU A 135 -13.50 -6.75 -10.98
N GLN A 136 -12.49 -6.46 -11.80
CA GLN A 136 -12.65 -6.13 -13.21
C GLN A 136 -11.67 -6.97 -14.05
N GLY A 137 -12.19 -7.75 -14.99
CA GLY A 137 -11.36 -8.54 -15.90
C GLY A 137 -10.58 -9.69 -15.24
N GLY A 138 -10.98 -10.13 -14.04
CA GLY A 138 -10.28 -11.18 -13.28
C GLY A 138 -9.24 -10.65 -12.30
N GLU A 139 -9.10 -9.33 -12.19
CA GLU A 139 -8.19 -8.67 -11.25
C GLU A 139 -8.98 -7.75 -10.31
N PHE A 140 -8.58 -7.68 -9.05
CA PHE A 140 -9.16 -6.71 -8.12
C PHE A 140 -8.56 -5.34 -8.32
N GLN A 141 -9.33 -4.32 -7.98
CA GLN A 141 -8.87 -2.93 -8.02
C GLN A 141 -7.52 -2.77 -7.31
N PRO A 142 -6.50 -2.19 -7.96
CA PRO A 142 -5.15 -2.11 -7.42
C PRO A 142 -5.09 -1.25 -6.16
N VAL A 143 -4.04 -1.46 -5.37
CA VAL A 143 -3.66 -0.56 -4.28
C VAL A 143 -2.59 0.41 -4.78
N LEU A 144 -2.79 1.70 -4.53
CA LEU A 144 -1.84 2.76 -4.84
C LEU A 144 -0.94 3.00 -3.63
N LEU A 145 0.30 2.54 -3.71
CA LEU A 145 1.32 2.77 -2.70
C LEU A 145 1.98 4.13 -2.99
N VAL A 146 1.81 5.10 -2.10
CA VAL A 146 2.35 6.46 -2.30
C VAL A 146 3.62 6.62 -1.49
N ASP A 147 4.72 6.89 -2.16
CA ASP A 147 5.97 7.31 -1.54
C ASP A 147 6.04 8.84 -1.52
N HIS A 148 6.10 9.45 -0.35
CA HIS A 148 6.05 10.91 -0.22
C HIS A 148 6.98 11.43 0.90
N THR A 149 7.27 12.72 0.85
CA THR A 149 8.08 13.46 1.84
C THR A 149 7.23 14.20 2.89
N ALA A 150 5.91 14.26 2.70
CA ALA A 150 5.04 14.96 3.64
C ALA A 150 4.94 14.29 5.01
N GLY A 151 4.52 15.09 5.98
CA GLY A 151 4.40 14.69 7.37
C GLY A 151 3.31 13.62 7.61
N PRO A 152 3.24 13.06 8.82
CA PRO A 152 2.34 11.97 9.15
C PRO A 152 0.86 12.33 8.98
N ASP A 153 0.50 13.60 9.07
CA ASP A 153 -0.87 14.11 8.99
C ASP A 153 -1.32 14.46 7.55
N ALA A 154 -0.47 14.18 6.55
CA ALA A 154 -0.75 14.50 5.16
C ALA A 154 -1.98 13.74 4.65
N GLY A 155 -2.99 14.51 4.22
CA GLY A 155 -4.23 13.98 3.67
C GLY A 155 -4.12 13.70 2.16
N PRO A 156 -5.14 13.05 1.56
CA PRO A 156 -5.15 12.72 0.13
C PRO A 156 -4.90 13.91 -0.81
N GLU A 157 -5.47 15.07 -0.50
CA GLU A 157 -5.29 16.28 -1.33
C GLU A 157 -3.84 16.76 -1.35
N GLU A 158 -3.15 16.69 -0.21
CA GLU A 158 -1.73 17.04 -0.10
C GLU A 158 -0.86 16.03 -0.84
N LEU A 159 -1.18 14.73 -0.74
CA LEU A 159 -0.45 13.69 -1.47
C LEU A 159 -0.60 13.82 -2.99
N ILE A 160 -1.79 14.20 -3.47
CA ILE A 160 -2.01 14.49 -4.90
C ILE A 160 -1.19 15.70 -5.34
N ALA A 161 -1.20 16.78 -4.55
CA ALA A 161 -0.40 17.97 -4.87
C ALA A 161 1.10 17.65 -4.95
N LEU A 162 1.64 16.87 -4.01
CA LEU A 162 3.04 16.43 -4.05
C LEU A 162 3.34 15.59 -5.28
N PHE A 163 2.42 14.72 -5.69
CA PHE A 163 2.59 13.92 -6.91
C PHE A 163 2.63 14.81 -8.15
N GLU A 164 1.72 15.79 -8.27
CA GLU A 164 1.71 16.77 -9.36
C GLU A 164 2.97 17.66 -9.37
N GLU A 165 3.56 17.94 -8.21
CA GLU A 165 4.81 18.68 -8.06
C GLU A 165 6.07 17.82 -8.26
N GLY A 166 5.92 16.50 -8.46
CA GLY A 166 7.03 15.55 -8.61
C GLY A 166 7.77 15.23 -7.30
N GLU A 167 7.17 15.58 -6.16
CA GLU A 167 7.69 15.33 -4.81
C GLU A 167 7.11 14.05 -4.17
N ALA A 168 6.19 13.37 -4.85
CA ALA A 168 5.70 12.04 -4.50
C ALA A 168 5.73 11.10 -5.71
N GLY A 169 5.95 9.81 -5.43
CA GLY A 169 5.83 8.73 -6.41
C GLY A 169 4.66 7.80 -6.06
N ILE A 170 4.00 7.26 -7.08
CA ILE A 170 2.91 6.28 -6.91
C ILE A 170 3.36 4.95 -7.49
N ALA A 171 3.32 3.90 -6.69
CA ALA A 171 3.44 2.54 -7.17
C ALA A 171 2.08 1.85 -7.23
N VAL A 172 1.75 1.32 -8.40
CA VAL A 172 0.49 0.57 -8.62
C VAL A 172 0.75 -0.90 -8.28
N LEU A 173 0.05 -1.39 -7.25
CA LEU A 173 0.19 -2.77 -6.78
C LEU A 173 -1.01 -3.61 -7.18
N ASN A 174 -0.74 -4.74 -7.83
CA ASN A 174 -1.77 -5.75 -8.05
C ASN A 174 -2.29 -6.25 -6.71
N ALA A 175 -3.61 -6.40 -6.64
CA ALA A 175 -4.31 -6.77 -5.44
C ALA A 175 -5.11 -8.07 -5.62
N GLU A 176 -5.12 -8.87 -4.57
CA GLU A 176 -5.99 -10.04 -4.46
C GLU A 176 -6.98 -9.82 -3.31
N LEU A 177 -8.20 -10.34 -3.40
CA LEU A 177 -9.16 -10.35 -2.30
C LEU A 177 -9.24 -11.74 -1.69
N LEU A 178 -9.05 -11.84 -0.37
CA LEU A 178 -9.37 -13.07 0.33
C LEU A 178 -10.88 -13.26 0.42
N PRO A 179 -11.37 -14.49 0.17
CA PRO A 179 -12.76 -14.80 0.40
C PRO A 179 -13.09 -14.60 1.88
N ASP A 180 -14.29 -14.08 2.13
CA ASP A 180 -14.80 -13.82 3.48
C ASP A 180 -14.70 -15.12 4.31
N ARG A 181 -13.95 -15.07 5.42
CA ARG A 181 -13.87 -16.22 6.34
C ARG A 181 -15.15 -16.24 7.17
N ALA A 182 -16.10 -17.06 6.74
CA ALA A 182 -17.34 -17.38 7.47
C ALA A 182 -17.08 -17.94 8.88
#